data_AF-A0A5N7AUU9-F1
#
_entry.id   AF-A0A5N7AUU9-F1
#
_cell.length_a   1.000
_cell.length_b   1.000
_cell.length_c   1.000
_cell.angle_alpha   90.00
_cell.angle_beta   90.00
_cell.angle_gamma   90.00
#
_symmetry.space_group_name_H-M   'P 1'
#
loop_
_entity.id
_entity.type
_entity.pdbx_description
1 polymer ?
#
loop_
_entity_poly.entity_id
_entity_poly.type
_entity_poly.pdbx_seq_one_letter_code
_entity_poly.pdbx_strand_id
1 'polypeptide(L)'
;MRPPTDDALVLTRLNDRRVLFFWFLQISGIVQFILWLMAAIKVAGIPVSINLQAVMRIHELESSSSNAIISNGALRQNSALPAQGSLKQTSIDVWFALAFAVTVDASAVVFTFNRSLIRKFHNVVSQRLMFLSALLSWAFWSWNQVNMTFTSRHPVLSFALGLAMYILLGFGLDKLEKRALSPEAISRRKTFAEYSKELGQVEISWRRATSLSIIVVGLGLFLSKLIPYPWSAALPVIYILLESVILSVIGARRTPRYAFICSPSFFAVACVHWGVRPLHQSPYLSVTAESFLGLVLLGRVLLDAHLRTTLRPFPELQWSRQNALISTSKLLAMCLVVLLLDNIGFKVLTFIKPIAVLVFFGLGGAAYMGAAAYHIAANVLLAPCVYIGIRGNHPADR
;
A
#
# COMPACT_ATOMS: atom_id res chain seq x y z
N MET A 1 31.95 -2.62 36.25
CA MET A 1 31.09 -2.00 35.22
C MET A 1 30.94 -2.99 34.07
N ARG A 2 29.74 -3.54 33.86
CA ARG A 2 29.46 -4.31 32.62
C ARG A 2 29.36 -3.30 31.46
N PRO A 3 29.87 -3.62 30.26
CA PRO A 3 29.63 -2.77 29.10
C PRO A 3 28.10 -2.68 28.89
N PRO A 4 27.60 -1.54 28.37
CA PRO A 4 26.20 -1.46 27.97
C PRO A 4 25.96 -2.60 27.00
N THR A 5 25.09 -3.53 27.35
CA THR A 5 24.63 -4.54 26.41
C THR A 5 24.07 -3.78 25.22
N ASP A 6 24.67 -3.95 24.04
CA ASP A 6 24.12 -3.45 22.79
C ASP A 6 22.66 -3.89 22.68
N ASP A 7 21.73 -2.97 22.94
CA ASP A 7 20.28 -3.16 22.73
C ASP A 7 19.96 -3.38 21.25
N ALA A 8 20.95 -3.22 20.36
CA ALA A 8 20.84 -3.44 18.94
C ALA A 8 21.08 -4.92 18.56
N LEU A 9 20.11 -5.55 17.89
CA LEU A 9 20.28 -6.88 17.31
C LEU A 9 21.16 -6.77 16.06
N VAL A 10 22.36 -7.35 16.13
CA VAL A 10 23.20 -7.54 14.95
C VAL A 10 22.68 -8.73 14.16
N LEU A 11 21.83 -8.47 13.15
CA LEU A 11 21.06 -9.49 12.40
C LEU A 11 21.92 -10.55 11.68
N THR A 12 23.23 -10.32 11.54
CA THR A 12 24.18 -11.26 10.94
C THR A 12 24.75 -12.27 11.95
N ARG A 13 24.58 -12.06 13.26
CA ARG A 13 25.05 -12.99 14.31
C ARG A 13 24.02 -14.10 14.54
N LEU A 14 23.99 -15.10 13.67
CA LEU A 14 23.05 -16.24 13.74
C LEU A 14 23.19 -17.09 15.01
N ASN A 15 24.30 -16.96 15.75
CA ASN A 15 24.48 -17.62 17.04
C ASN A 15 23.66 -16.96 18.18
N ASP A 16 23.16 -15.72 17.98
CA ASP A 16 22.29 -15.06 18.95
C ASP A 16 20.86 -15.62 18.82
N ARG A 17 20.34 -16.22 19.90
CA ARG A 17 18.97 -16.76 19.96
C ARG A 17 17.90 -15.71 19.63
N ARG A 18 18.14 -14.43 19.94
CA ARG A 18 17.23 -13.33 19.57
C ARG A 18 17.18 -13.13 18.06
N VAL A 19 18.33 -13.26 17.38
CA VAL A 19 18.41 -13.15 15.91
C VAL A 19 17.71 -14.34 15.26
N LEU A 20 17.90 -15.56 15.76
CA LEU A 20 17.15 -16.73 15.28
C LEU A 20 15.65 -16.56 15.46
N PHE A 21 15.22 -16.07 16.63
CA PHE A 21 13.81 -15.82 16.90
C PHE A 21 13.22 -14.71 16.03
N PHE A 22 13.99 -13.65 15.75
CA PHE A 22 13.61 -12.62 14.77
C PHE A 22 13.33 -13.23 13.39
N TRP A 23 14.24 -14.07 12.87
CA TRP A 23 14.08 -14.72 11.56
C TRP A 23 12.91 -15.70 11.55
N PHE A 24 12.71 -16.44 12.64
CA PHE A 24 11.52 -17.29 12.81
C PHE A 24 10.22 -16.49 12.72
N LEU A 25 10.15 -15.33 13.39
CA LEU A 25 9.00 -14.43 13.29
C LEU A 25 8.80 -13.90 11.86
N GLN A 26 9.86 -13.57 11.12
CA GLN A 26 9.75 -13.17 9.71
C GLN A 26 9.15 -14.28 8.84
N ILE A 27 9.68 -15.51 8.96
CA ILE A 27 9.18 -16.67 8.20
C ILE A 27 7.70 -16.92 8.55
N SER A 28 7.35 -16.89 9.84
CA SER A 28 5.95 -17.00 10.28
C SER A 28 5.07 -15.90 9.68
N GLY A 29 5.54 -14.66 9.62
CA GLY A 29 4.81 -13.55 9.01
C GLY A 29 4.55 -13.76 7.51
N ILE A 30 5.53 -14.30 6.78
CA ILE A 30 5.38 -14.65 5.36
C ILE A 30 4.33 -15.75 5.17
N VAL A 31 4.41 -16.82 5.97
CA VAL A 31 3.42 -17.91 5.92
C VAL A 31 2.01 -17.39 6.23
N GLN A 32 1.86 -16.56 7.26
CA GLN A 32 0.59 -15.93 7.58
C GLN A 32 0.06 -15.05 6.43
N PHE A 33 0.92 -14.27 5.79
CA PHE A 33 0.54 -13.45 4.63
C PHE A 33 0.01 -14.31 3.49
N ILE A 34 0.70 -15.41 3.15
CA ILE A 34 0.27 -16.33 2.08
C ILE A 34 -1.09 -16.95 2.42
N LEU A 35 -1.27 -17.44 3.65
CA LEU A 35 -2.54 -18.03 4.09
C LEU A 35 -3.70 -17.02 4.03
N TRP A 36 -3.47 -15.79 4.52
CA TRP A 36 -4.47 -14.73 4.45
C TRP A 36 -4.74 -14.26 3.02
N LEU A 37 -3.74 -14.26 2.14
CA LEU A 37 -3.89 -13.94 0.73
C LEU A 37 -4.85 -14.96 0.08
N MET A 38 -4.63 -16.25 0.29
CA MET A 38 -5.53 -17.30 -0.20
C MET A 38 -6.95 -17.15 0.34
N ALA A 39 -7.10 -16.85 1.63
CA ALA A 39 -8.40 -16.61 2.24
C ALA A 39 -9.11 -15.38 1.63
N ALA A 40 -8.40 -14.27 1.47
CA ALA A 40 -8.94 -13.04 0.91
C ALA A 40 -9.31 -13.20 -0.59
N ILE A 41 -8.50 -13.93 -1.37
CA ILE A 41 -8.81 -14.28 -2.77
C ILE A 41 -10.13 -15.06 -2.85
N LYS A 42 -10.29 -16.08 -1.99
CA LYS A 42 -11.50 -16.90 -1.93
C LYS A 42 -12.73 -16.07 -1.53
N VAL A 43 -12.60 -15.21 -0.52
CA VAL A 43 -13.69 -14.31 -0.08
C VAL A 43 -14.07 -13.29 -1.15
N ALA A 44 -13.08 -12.78 -1.89
CA ALA A 44 -13.29 -11.84 -2.99
C ALA A 44 -13.82 -12.50 -4.27
N GLY A 45 -14.02 -13.83 -4.28
CA GLY A 45 -14.58 -14.59 -5.40
C GLY A 45 -13.71 -14.58 -6.65
N ILE A 46 -12.38 -14.45 -6.51
CA ILE A 46 -11.46 -14.43 -7.65
C ILE A 46 -11.12 -15.89 -8.02
N PRO A 47 -11.39 -16.34 -9.26
CA PRO A 47 -11.06 -17.71 -9.65
C PRO A 47 -9.54 -17.88 -9.71
N VAL A 48 -9.03 -18.93 -9.05
CA VAL A 48 -7.58 -19.18 -8.85
C VAL A 48 -6.93 -19.84 -10.09
N SER A 49 -7.58 -19.86 -11.24
CA SER A 49 -7.01 -20.39 -12.48
C SER A 49 -6.02 -19.39 -13.09
N ILE A 50 -4.80 -19.33 -12.54
CA ILE A 50 -3.69 -18.68 -13.24
C ILE A 50 -3.21 -19.65 -14.32
N ASN A 51 -3.78 -19.56 -15.52
CA ASN A 51 -3.28 -20.32 -16.66
C ASN A 51 -2.00 -19.64 -17.18
N LEU A 52 -0.85 -19.93 -16.55
CA LEU A 52 0.47 -19.44 -16.96
C LEU A 52 0.78 -19.75 -18.44
N GLN A 53 0.24 -20.84 -18.99
CA GLN A 53 0.40 -21.20 -20.41
C GLN A 53 -0.38 -20.26 -21.35
N ALA A 54 -1.54 -19.74 -20.92
CA ALA A 54 -2.29 -18.74 -21.70
C ALA A 54 -1.56 -17.38 -21.74
N VAL A 55 -0.87 -17.02 -20.66
CA VAL A 55 -0.04 -15.79 -20.55
C VAL A 55 1.13 -15.84 -21.53
N MET A 56 1.75 -17.00 -21.72
CA MET A 56 2.85 -17.20 -22.68
C MET A 56 2.37 -17.23 -24.14
N ARG A 57 1.23 -17.87 -24.45
CA ARG A 57 0.74 -17.99 -25.84
C ARG A 57 0.25 -16.69 -26.46
N ILE A 58 -0.35 -15.77 -25.69
CA ILE A 58 -0.84 -14.48 -26.23
C ILE A 58 0.34 -13.64 -26.74
N HIS A 59 1.48 -13.73 -26.07
CA HIS A 59 2.68 -12.99 -26.44
C HIS A 59 3.38 -13.57 -27.69
N GLU A 60 3.33 -14.89 -27.91
CA GLU A 60 3.78 -15.50 -29.17
C GLU A 60 2.96 -15.00 -30.37
N LEU A 61 1.64 -14.85 -30.22
CA LEU A 61 0.77 -14.34 -31.30
C LEU A 61 1.01 -12.87 -31.65
N GLU A 62 1.23 -11.98 -30.67
CA GLU A 62 1.55 -10.57 -30.96
C GLU A 62 2.93 -10.40 -31.60
N SER A 63 3.91 -11.25 -31.25
CA SER A 63 5.24 -11.23 -31.89
C SER A 63 5.25 -11.76 -33.33
N SER A 64 4.27 -12.59 -33.70
CA SER A 64 4.08 -13.08 -35.09
C SER A 64 3.22 -12.15 -35.95
N SER A 65 2.48 -11.21 -35.34
CA SER A 65 1.53 -10.32 -36.00
C SER A 65 2.17 -9.19 -36.82
N SER A 66 3.49 -8.93 -36.67
CA SER A 66 4.14 -7.84 -37.42
C SER A 66 4.35 -8.11 -38.92
N ASN A 67 3.97 -9.29 -39.43
CA ASN A 67 4.18 -9.68 -40.83
C ASN A 67 2.90 -10.02 -41.63
N ALA A 68 1.71 -9.89 -41.08
CA ALA A 68 0.46 -10.21 -41.80
C ALA A 68 -0.19 -8.96 -42.41
N ILE A 69 0.27 -8.60 -43.61
CA ILE A 69 -0.38 -7.66 -44.52
C ILE A 69 -1.70 -8.29 -45.06
N ILE A 70 -2.81 -7.57 -44.86
CA ILE A 70 -4.07 -7.57 -45.62
C ILE A 70 -4.88 -8.89 -45.66
N SER A 71 -6.01 -8.88 -44.93
CA SER A 71 -7.29 -9.34 -45.50
C SER A 71 -8.45 -8.57 -44.87
N ASN A 72 -9.01 -7.63 -45.63
CA ASN A 72 -10.29 -6.99 -45.35
C ASN A 72 -11.43 -7.99 -45.60
N GLY A 73 -12.43 -8.02 -44.72
CA GLY A 73 -13.74 -8.59 -45.02
C GLY A 73 -14.34 -9.41 -43.88
N ALA A 74 -15.48 -8.95 -43.38
CA ALA A 74 -16.41 -9.71 -42.53
C ALA A 74 -16.01 -9.99 -41.07
N LEU A 75 -16.14 -8.97 -40.20
CA LEU A 75 -16.56 -9.16 -38.79
C LEU A 75 -17.01 -7.81 -38.19
N ARG A 76 -18.04 -7.23 -38.80
CA ARG A 76 -18.71 -6.02 -38.30
C ARG A 76 -20.05 -6.39 -37.66
N GLN A 77 -20.03 -7.26 -36.65
CA GLN A 77 -21.18 -7.60 -35.82
C GLN A 77 -20.69 -8.35 -34.57
N ASN A 78 -20.13 -7.63 -33.58
CA ASN A 78 -19.95 -8.03 -32.17
C ASN A 78 -19.19 -6.96 -31.35
N SER A 79 -19.37 -5.66 -31.62
CA SER A 79 -18.50 -4.60 -31.11
C SER A 79 -18.85 -4.01 -29.73
N ALA A 80 -19.93 -4.44 -29.08
CA ALA A 80 -20.33 -3.87 -27.77
C ALA A 80 -19.64 -4.53 -26.56
N LEU A 81 -19.42 -5.84 -26.60
CA LEU A 81 -18.79 -6.61 -25.50
C LEU A 81 -17.25 -6.45 -25.40
N PRO A 82 -16.47 -6.36 -26.50
CA PRO A 82 -15.01 -6.16 -26.43
C PRO A 82 -14.62 -4.75 -25.97
N ALA A 83 -15.39 -3.73 -26.36
CA ALA A 83 -15.12 -2.33 -26.05
C ALA A 83 -15.25 -2.02 -24.54
N GLN A 84 -16.23 -2.63 -23.87
CA GLN A 84 -16.45 -2.45 -22.43
C GLN A 84 -15.37 -3.14 -21.58
N GLY A 85 -14.83 -4.28 -22.07
CA GLY A 85 -13.68 -4.97 -21.46
C GLY A 85 -12.39 -4.14 -21.55
N SER A 86 -12.12 -3.55 -22.71
CA SER A 86 -10.97 -2.67 -22.96
C SER A 86 -11.00 -1.43 -22.06
N LEU A 87 -12.13 -0.70 -22.00
CA LEU A 87 -12.24 0.52 -21.19
C LEU A 87 -12.03 0.27 -19.69
N LYS A 88 -12.54 -0.85 -19.19
CA LYS A 88 -12.36 -1.26 -17.79
C LYS A 88 -10.89 -1.52 -17.47
N GLN A 89 -10.15 -2.17 -18.37
CA GLN A 89 -8.71 -2.42 -18.21
C GLN A 89 -7.93 -1.10 -18.25
N THR A 90 -8.26 -0.19 -19.17
CA THR A 90 -7.64 1.13 -19.26
C THR A 90 -7.84 1.94 -17.97
N SER A 91 -9.04 1.92 -17.40
CA SER A 91 -9.33 2.58 -16.12
C SER A 91 -8.48 2.03 -14.96
N ILE A 92 -8.26 0.71 -14.92
CA ILE A 92 -7.37 0.08 -13.93
C ILE A 92 -5.93 0.55 -14.12
N ASP A 93 -5.46 0.66 -15.35
CA ASP A 93 -4.10 1.14 -15.63
C ASP A 93 -3.94 2.61 -15.26
N VAL A 94 -4.97 3.43 -15.49
CA VAL A 94 -4.99 4.84 -15.06
C VAL A 94 -4.85 4.93 -13.54
N TRP A 95 -5.64 4.15 -12.79
CA TRP A 95 -5.52 4.10 -11.33
C TRP A 95 -4.12 3.66 -10.92
N PHE A 96 -3.64 2.55 -11.49
CA PHE A 96 -2.35 1.95 -11.15
C PHE A 96 -1.19 2.90 -11.44
N ALA A 97 -1.18 3.57 -12.59
CA ALA A 97 -0.15 4.54 -12.97
C ALA A 97 -0.09 5.75 -12.03
N LEU A 98 -1.26 6.33 -11.71
CA LEU A 98 -1.35 7.47 -10.78
C LEU A 98 -0.93 7.07 -9.35
N ALA A 99 -1.33 5.87 -8.91
CA ALA A 99 -0.96 5.31 -7.60
C ALA A 99 0.52 4.88 -7.52
N PHE A 100 1.15 4.56 -8.64
CA PHE A 100 2.52 4.04 -8.69
C PHE A 100 3.53 5.02 -8.10
N ALA A 101 3.52 6.28 -8.56
CA ALA A 101 4.44 7.31 -8.06
C ALA A 101 4.30 7.52 -6.54
N VAL A 102 3.05 7.56 -6.05
CA VAL A 102 2.72 7.73 -4.64
C VAL A 102 3.22 6.55 -3.81
N THR A 103 3.16 5.34 -4.36
CA THR A 103 3.61 4.12 -3.67
C THR A 103 5.13 4.06 -3.58
N VAL A 104 5.83 4.44 -4.65
CA VAL A 104 7.29 4.58 -4.65
C VAL A 104 7.74 5.60 -3.61
N ASP A 105 7.05 6.75 -3.55
CA ASP A 105 7.33 7.79 -2.56
C ASP A 105 7.04 7.34 -1.13
N ALA A 106 5.91 6.67 -0.90
CA ALA A 106 5.59 6.11 0.41
C ALA A 106 6.66 5.11 0.85
N SER A 107 7.17 4.29 -0.06
CA SER A 107 8.27 3.35 0.21
C SER A 107 9.55 4.09 0.59
N ALA A 108 9.91 5.15 -0.14
CA ALA A 108 11.06 5.99 0.18
C ALA A 108 10.94 6.65 1.57
N VAL A 109 9.73 7.08 1.95
CA VAL A 109 9.45 7.61 3.30
C VAL A 109 9.58 6.53 4.37
N VAL A 110 9.13 5.29 4.11
CA VAL A 110 9.30 4.17 5.03
C VAL A 110 10.79 3.91 5.33
N PHE A 111 11.67 4.03 4.33
CA PHE A 111 13.12 3.92 4.49
C PHE A 111 13.77 5.06 5.29
N THR A 112 13.03 6.10 5.67
CA THR A 112 13.53 7.08 6.66
C THR A 112 13.48 6.54 8.08
N PHE A 113 12.74 5.45 8.32
CA PHE A 113 12.48 4.86 9.63
C PHE A 113 11.94 5.87 10.66
N ASN A 114 11.35 6.97 10.21
CA ASN A 114 10.76 7.97 11.10
C ASN A 114 9.26 7.68 11.25
N ARG A 115 8.86 7.07 12.37
CA ARG A 115 7.47 6.67 12.64
C ARG A 115 6.47 7.82 12.42
N SER A 116 6.81 9.00 12.91
CA SER A 116 5.96 10.18 12.82
C SER A 116 5.79 10.63 11.38
N LEU A 117 6.90 10.70 10.63
CA LEU A 117 6.87 11.06 9.22
C LEU A 117 6.13 10.03 8.37
N ILE A 118 6.38 8.73 8.59
CA ILE A 118 5.67 7.64 7.91
C ILE A 118 4.16 7.75 8.13
N ARG A 119 3.74 7.95 9.39
CA ARG A 119 2.33 8.11 9.73
C ARG A 119 1.72 9.36 9.08
N LYS A 120 2.43 10.50 9.16
CA LYS A 120 2.00 11.77 8.58
C LYS A 120 1.84 11.65 7.07
N PHE A 121 2.88 11.17 6.39
CA PHE A 121 2.88 10.99 4.93
C PHE A 121 1.79 10.00 4.51
N HIS A 122 1.65 8.87 5.20
CA HIS A 122 0.63 7.89 4.87
C HIS A 122 -0.79 8.47 4.99
N ASN A 123 -1.11 9.11 6.12
CA ASN A 123 -2.44 9.62 6.39
C ASN A 123 -2.78 10.89 5.60
N VAL A 124 -1.82 11.79 5.41
CA VAL A 124 -2.08 13.12 4.82
C VAL A 124 -1.79 13.14 3.32
N VAL A 125 -0.88 12.30 2.82
CA VAL A 125 -0.47 12.29 1.41
C VAL A 125 -0.95 11.02 0.72
N SER A 126 -0.49 9.85 1.15
CA SER A 126 -0.72 8.59 0.42
C SER A 126 -2.21 8.26 0.30
N GLN A 127 -2.96 8.31 1.41
CA GLN A 127 -4.40 8.03 1.37
C GLN A 127 -5.16 8.99 0.44
N ARG A 128 -4.83 10.29 0.48
CA ARG A 128 -5.49 11.30 -0.34
C ARG A 128 -5.22 11.09 -1.82
N LEU A 129 -3.97 10.86 -2.21
CA LEU A 129 -3.61 10.67 -3.61
C LEU A 129 -4.08 9.31 -4.14
N MET A 130 -4.09 8.26 -3.33
CA MET A 130 -4.68 6.96 -3.69
C MET A 130 -6.19 7.09 -3.95
N PHE A 131 -6.89 7.83 -3.09
CA PHE A 131 -8.32 8.08 -3.27
C PHE A 131 -8.60 8.98 -4.48
N LEU A 132 -7.80 10.03 -4.69
CA LEU A 132 -7.89 10.87 -5.87
C LEU A 132 -7.64 10.07 -7.16
N SER A 133 -6.67 9.16 -7.15
CA SER A 133 -6.41 8.25 -8.28
C SER A 133 -7.62 7.37 -8.56
N ALA A 134 -8.31 6.87 -7.52
CA ALA A 134 -9.54 6.10 -7.67
C ALA A 134 -10.69 6.95 -8.24
N LEU A 135 -10.85 8.20 -7.79
CA LEU A 135 -11.83 9.14 -8.33
C LEU A 135 -11.56 9.44 -9.81
N LEU A 136 -10.31 9.71 -10.19
CA LEU A 136 -9.93 10.01 -11.58
C LEU A 136 -10.12 8.79 -12.49
N SER A 137 -9.73 7.61 -12.03
CA SER A 137 -9.95 6.35 -12.75
C SER A 137 -11.43 6.02 -12.92
N TRP A 138 -12.25 6.27 -11.90
CA TRP A 138 -13.71 6.10 -11.98
C TRP A 138 -14.36 7.13 -12.91
N ALA A 139 -13.93 8.39 -12.84
CA ALA A 139 -14.37 9.45 -13.73
C ALA A 139 -14.05 9.08 -15.18
N PHE A 140 -12.81 8.68 -15.46
CA PHE A 140 -12.37 8.20 -16.77
C PHE A 140 -13.24 7.04 -17.28
N TRP A 141 -13.48 6.02 -16.44
CA TRP A 141 -14.32 4.89 -16.81
C TRP A 141 -15.76 5.32 -17.11
N SER A 142 -16.35 6.15 -16.25
CA SER A 142 -17.76 6.52 -16.33
C SER A 142 -18.07 7.44 -17.50
N TRP A 143 -17.14 8.33 -17.86
CA TRP A 143 -17.29 9.25 -19.00
C TRP A 143 -17.24 8.52 -20.35
N ASN A 144 -16.49 7.43 -20.43
CA ASN A 144 -16.26 6.69 -21.67
C ASN A 144 -17.19 5.47 -21.83
N GLN A 145 -18.10 5.24 -20.88
CA GLN A 145 -19.09 4.17 -21.03
C GLN A 145 -20.14 4.52 -22.10
N VAL A 146 -20.43 3.52 -22.95
CA VAL A 146 -21.45 3.61 -24.00
C VAL A 146 -22.85 3.81 -23.43
N ASN A 147 -23.13 3.18 -22.28
CA ASN A 147 -24.37 3.43 -21.55
C ASN A 147 -24.21 4.72 -20.74
N MET A 148 -25.12 5.67 -20.94
CA MET A 148 -25.11 6.91 -20.17
C MET A 148 -25.23 6.63 -18.67
N THR A 149 -24.11 6.69 -17.96
CA THR A 149 -24.03 6.58 -16.51
C THR A 149 -24.47 7.89 -15.86
N PHE A 150 -24.70 7.88 -14.55
CA PHE A 150 -24.95 9.11 -13.80
C PHE A 150 -23.88 10.19 -14.07
N THR A 151 -22.62 9.77 -14.18
CA THR A 151 -21.47 10.66 -14.43
C THR A 151 -21.52 11.34 -15.78
N SER A 152 -21.87 10.60 -16.84
CA SER A 152 -21.98 11.17 -18.18
C SER A 152 -23.23 12.04 -18.34
N ARG A 153 -24.32 11.74 -17.61
CA ARG A 153 -25.56 12.52 -17.62
C ARG A 153 -25.47 13.80 -16.79
N HIS A 154 -24.73 13.76 -15.69
CA HIS A 154 -24.59 14.88 -14.74
C HIS A 154 -23.11 15.13 -14.41
N PRO A 155 -22.31 15.61 -15.38
CA PRO A 155 -20.87 15.78 -15.20
C PRO A 155 -20.52 16.78 -14.09
N VAL A 156 -21.25 17.90 -14.02
CA VAL A 156 -21.05 18.93 -12.98
C VAL A 156 -21.39 18.38 -11.59
N LEU A 157 -22.52 17.68 -11.44
CA LEU A 157 -22.94 17.11 -10.17
C LEU A 157 -21.98 16.00 -9.71
N SER A 158 -21.49 15.19 -10.64
CA SER A 158 -20.55 14.11 -10.33
C SER A 158 -19.18 14.64 -9.95
N PHE A 159 -18.72 15.71 -10.60
CA PHE A 159 -17.53 16.45 -10.18
C PHE A 159 -17.71 17.04 -8.79
N ALA A 160 -18.84 17.71 -8.52
CA ALA A 160 -19.15 18.27 -7.21
C ALA A 160 -19.19 17.19 -6.12
N LEU A 161 -19.80 16.03 -6.39
CA LEU A 161 -19.86 14.90 -5.46
C LEU A 161 -18.46 14.29 -5.22
N GLY A 162 -17.67 14.11 -6.27
CA GLY A 162 -16.28 13.64 -6.16
C GLY A 162 -15.42 14.58 -5.33
N LEU A 163 -15.54 15.90 -5.56
CA LEU A 163 -14.87 16.92 -4.77
C LEU A 163 -15.34 16.92 -3.30
N ALA A 164 -16.65 16.81 -3.06
CA ALA A 164 -17.20 16.72 -1.71
C ALA A 164 -16.68 15.47 -0.97
N MET A 165 -16.64 14.31 -1.63
CA MET A 165 -16.05 13.09 -1.07
C MET A 165 -14.57 13.25 -0.76
N TYR A 166 -13.80 13.89 -1.66
CA TYR A 166 -12.39 14.16 -1.46
C TYR A 166 -12.15 15.08 -0.24
N ILE A 167 -12.93 16.14 -0.11
CA ILE A 167 -12.87 17.08 1.03
C ILE A 167 -13.27 16.38 2.33
N LEU A 168 -14.35 15.60 2.33
CA LEU A 168 -14.81 14.85 3.51
C LEU A 168 -13.75 13.84 3.98
N LEU A 169 -13.11 13.14 3.04
CA LEU A 169 -12.00 12.25 3.34
C LEU A 169 -10.83 13.02 3.97
N GLY A 170 -10.43 14.15 3.36
CA GLY A 170 -9.37 15.01 3.89
C GLY A 170 -9.65 15.48 5.31
N PHE A 171 -10.87 15.96 5.57
CA PHE A 171 -11.32 16.37 6.89
C PHE A 171 -11.29 15.22 7.91
N GLY A 172 -11.74 14.03 7.52
CA GLY A 172 -11.69 12.84 8.36
C GLY A 172 -10.26 12.44 8.73
N LEU A 173 -9.37 12.43 7.74
CA LEU A 173 -7.95 12.14 7.91
C LEU A 173 -7.28 13.16 8.85
N ASP A 174 -7.55 14.46 8.67
CA ASP A 174 -6.96 15.53 9.49
C ASP A 174 -7.43 15.45 10.94
N LYS A 175 -8.72 15.11 11.16
CA LYS A 175 -9.26 14.91 12.51
C LYS A 175 -8.58 13.74 13.24
N LEU A 176 -8.26 12.65 12.53
CA LEU A 176 -7.54 11.50 13.08
C LEU A 176 -6.06 11.77 13.34
N GLU A 177 -5.53 12.85 12.75
CA GLU A 177 -4.11 13.19 12.75
C GLU A 177 -3.71 14.18 13.86
N LYS A 178 -4.66 14.82 14.56
CA LYS A 178 -4.51 15.92 15.56
C LYS A 178 -3.49 15.76 16.71
N ARG A 179 -2.59 14.77 16.72
CA ARG A 179 -1.44 14.76 17.63
C ARG A 179 -0.32 15.60 17.05
N ALA A 180 -0.25 16.87 17.48
CA ALA A 180 0.91 17.71 17.27
C ALA A 180 2.16 17.05 17.89
N LEU A 181 3.14 16.74 17.05
CA LEU A 181 4.47 16.33 17.46
C LEU A 181 5.42 17.49 17.13
N SER A 182 6.49 17.63 17.92
CA SER A 182 7.51 18.67 17.69
C SER A 182 8.03 18.60 16.23
N PRO A 183 8.08 19.71 15.49
CA PRO A 183 8.54 19.76 14.09
C PRO A 183 9.95 19.16 13.86
N GLU A 184 10.82 19.26 14.87
CA GLU A 184 12.21 18.79 14.84
C GLU A 184 12.30 17.26 14.91
N ALA A 185 11.38 16.59 15.61
CA ALA A 185 11.36 15.14 15.73
C ALA A 185 10.93 14.43 14.42
N ILE A 186 10.29 15.16 13.50
CA ILE A 186 9.67 14.62 12.29
C ILE A 186 10.57 14.79 11.05
N SER A 187 11.52 15.73 11.06
CA SER A 187 12.34 16.12 9.90
C SER A 187 13.75 15.52 9.91
N ARG A 188 13.86 14.22 10.28
CA ARG A 188 15.14 13.49 10.27
C ARG A 188 14.96 12.02 9.95
N ARG A 189 15.98 11.41 9.34
CA ARG A 189 16.09 9.95 9.22
C ARG A 189 16.46 9.36 10.57
N LYS A 190 15.93 8.17 10.88
CA LYS A 190 16.26 7.40 12.08
C LYS A 190 16.84 6.05 11.68
N THR A 191 17.43 5.35 12.64
CA THR A 191 17.84 3.96 12.45
C THR A 191 16.65 3.01 12.59
N PHE A 192 16.76 1.82 12.02
CA PHE A 192 15.76 0.78 12.17
C PHE A 192 15.52 0.38 13.65
N ALA A 193 16.58 0.36 14.46
CA ALA A 193 16.49 0.07 15.89
C ALA A 193 15.70 1.14 16.64
N GLU A 194 15.95 2.43 16.37
CA GLU A 194 15.19 3.55 16.96
C GLU A 194 13.72 3.49 16.55
N TYR A 195 13.42 3.23 15.29
CA TYR A 195 12.05 3.04 14.79
C TYR A 195 11.33 1.91 15.51
N SER A 196 11.99 0.76 15.65
CA SER A 196 11.46 -0.40 16.34
C SER A 196 11.20 -0.09 17.82
N LYS A 197 12.09 0.65 18.49
CA LYS A 197 11.92 1.06 19.88
C LYS A 197 10.76 2.04 20.05
N GLU A 198 10.63 3.01 19.14
CA GLU A 198 9.49 3.94 19.12
C GLU A 198 8.15 3.22 18.91
N LEU A 199 8.13 2.17 18.07
CA LEU A 199 6.94 1.36 17.86
C LEU A 199 6.46 0.71 19.18
N GLY A 200 7.40 0.25 20.00
CA GLY A 200 7.16 -0.49 21.23
C GLY A 200 6.99 0.31 22.52
N GLN A 201 7.07 1.64 22.49
CA GLN A 201 6.85 2.49 23.67
C GLN A 201 5.50 2.28 24.37
N VAL A 202 4.50 1.79 23.64
CA VAL A 202 3.20 1.41 24.19
C VAL A 202 2.94 -0.03 23.77
N GLU A 203 2.92 -0.95 24.73
CA GLU A 203 2.58 -2.34 24.49
C GLU A 203 1.14 -2.65 24.92
N ILE A 204 0.57 -3.68 24.29
CA ILE A 204 -0.69 -4.30 24.71
C ILE A 204 -0.45 -5.79 24.92
N SER A 205 -1.30 -6.44 25.70
CA SER A 205 -1.25 -7.90 25.86
C SER A 205 -1.52 -8.61 24.52
N TRP A 206 -0.96 -9.82 24.35
CA TRP A 206 -1.25 -10.67 23.20
C TRP A 206 -2.75 -10.90 23.00
N ARG A 207 -3.49 -11.16 24.09
CA ARG A 207 -4.96 -11.31 24.05
C ARG A 207 -5.64 -10.09 23.43
N ARG A 208 -5.28 -8.87 23.86
CA ARG A 208 -5.85 -7.63 23.32
C ARG A 208 -5.44 -7.41 21.87
N ALA A 209 -4.19 -7.70 21.51
CA ALA A 209 -3.70 -7.62 20.13
C ALA A 209 -4.48 -8.56 19.21
N THR A 210 -4.72 -9.80 19.63
CA THR A 210 -5.49 -10.80 18.89
C THR A 210 -6.94 -10.37 18.72
N SER A 211 -7.61 -9.92 19.80
CA SER A 211 -9.01 -9.44 19.70
C SER A 211 -9.16 -8.27 18.73
N LEU A 212 -8.26 -7.28 18.80
CA LEU A 212 -8.26 -6.15 17.87
C LEU A 212 -8.00 -6.60 16.43
N SER A 213 -7.06 -7.53 16.23
CA SER A 213 -6.75 -8.07 14.90
C SER A 213 -7.96 -8.81 14.33
N ILE A 214 -8.67 -9.62 15.12
CA ILE A 214 -9.88 -10.32 14.66
C ILE A 214 -10.95 -9.31 14.17
N ILE A 215 -11.18 -8.23 14.91
CA ILE A 215 -12.17 -7.21 14.53
C ILE A 215 -11.77 -6.54 13.21
N VAL A 216 -10.52 -6.08 13.11
CA VAL A 216 -10.01 -5.38 11.92
C VAL A 216 -10.00 -6.32 10.71
N VAL A 217 -9.47 -7.53 10.86
CA VAL A 217 -9.40 -8.51 9.76
C VAL A 217 -10.79 -8.96 9.33
N GLY A 218 -11.69 -9.22 10.28
CA GLY A 218 -13.08 -9.55 10.00
C GLY A 218 -13.77 -8.45 9.18
N LEU A 219 -13.54 -7.18 9.53
CA LEU A 219 -14.03 -6.05 8.78
C LEU A 219 -13.47 -5.99 7.35
N GLY A 220 -12.16 -6.19 7.17
CA GLY A 220 -11.53 -6.19 5.84
C GLY A 220 -12.10 -7.29 4.92
N LEU A 221 -12.31 -8.49 5.46
CA LEU A 221 -12.94 -9.60 4.72
C LEU A 221 -14.41 -9.34 4.43
N PHE A 222 -15.15 -8.79 5.40
CA PHE A 222 -16.55 -8.41 5.22
C PHE A 222 -16.71 -7.38 4.10
N LEU A 223 -15.90 -6.32 4.11
CA LEU A 223 -15.87 -5.31 3.05
C LEU A 223 -15.48 -5.93 1.69
N SER A 224 -14.57 -6.90 1.68
CA SER A 224 -14.15 -7.60 0.46
C SER A 224 -15.28 -8.39 -0.19
N LYS A 225 -16.22 -8.90 0.62
CA LYS A 225 -17.41 -9.60 0.14
C LYS A 225 -18.49 -8.64 -0.34
N LEU A 226 -18.66 -7.50 0.32
CA LEU A 226 -19.76 -6.56 0.04
C LEU A 226 -19.46 -5.57 -1.09
N ILE A 227 -18.21 -5.10 -1.20
CA ILE A 227 -17.89 -4.02 -2.13
C ILE A 227 -17.83 -4.57 -3.56
N PRO A 228 -18.69 -4.07 -4.46
CA PRO A 228 -18.72 -4.54 -5.84
C PRO A 228 -17.42 -4.18 -6.56
N TYR A 229 -17.10 -4.97 -7.58
CA TYR A 229 -15.85 -4.88 -8.33
C TYR A 229 -15.38 -3.45 -8.67
N PRO A 230 -16.22 -2.55 -9.23
CA PRO A 230 -15.77 -1.22 -9.67
C PRO A 230 -15.24 -0.34 -8.54
N TRP A 231 -15.62 -0.64 -7.29
CA TRP A 231 -15.22 0.10 -6.09
C TRP A 231 -14.08 -0.55 -5.34
N SER A 232 -13.58 -1.69 -5.81
CA SER A 232 -12.55 -2.45 -5.10
C SER A 232 -11.23 -1.70 -4.93
N ALA A 233 -10.89 -0.80 -5.85
CA ALA A 233 -9.71 0.08 -5.69
C ALA A 233 -9.84 1.05 -4.51
N ALA A 234 -11.04 1.41 -4.08
CA ALA A 234 -11.25 2.26 -2.89
C ALA A 234 -11.23 1.45 -1.58
N LEU A 235 -11.41 0.12 -1.64
CA LEU A 235 -11.56 -0.72 -0.45
C LEU A 235 -10.34 -0.62 0.49
N PRO A 236 -9.07 -0.75 0.03
CA PRO A 236 -7.95 -0.66 0.97
C PRO A 236 -7.83 0.72 1.61
N VAL A 237 -8.20 1.82 0.93
CA VAL A 237 -8.29 3.16 1.52
C VAL A 237 -9.31 3.17 2.67
N ILE A 238 -10.52 2.70 2.40
CA ILE A 238 -11.61 2.61 3.38
C ILE A 238 -11.20 1.72 4.56
N TYR A 239 -10.54 0.61 4.28
CA TYR A 239 -10.09 -0.34 5.29
C TYR A 239 -9.03 0.28 6.22
N ILE A 240 -8.06 1.02 5.67
CA ILE A 240 -7.05 1.77 6.46
C ILE A 240 -7.70 2.84 7.34
N LEU A 241 -8.69 3.56 6.82
CA LEU A 241 -9.46 4.54 7.58
C LEU A 241 -10.18 3.88 8.75
N LEU A 242 -10.92 2.81 8.49
CA LEU A 242 -11.71 2.11 9.50
C LEU A 242 -10.82 1.49 10.58
N GLU A 243 -9.68 0.90 10.22
CA GLU A 243 -8.68 0.47 11.20
C GLU A 243 -8.25 1.63 12.10
N SER A 244 -7.92 2.77 11.49
CA SER A 244 -7.48 3.97 12.22
C SER A 244 -8.57 4.50 13.16
N VAL A 245 -9.83 4.48 12.73
CA VAL A 245 -10.99 4.85 13.56
C VAL A 245 -11.16 3.86 14.71
N ILE A 246 -11.15 2.55 14.46
CA ILE A 246 -11.31 1.50 15.48
C ILE A 246 -10.23 1.64 16.56
N LEU A 247 -8.96 1.77 16.14
CA LEU A 247 -7.85 1.95 17.08
C LEU A 247 -8.01 3.25 17.87
N SER A 248 -8.44 4.34 17.24
CA SER A 248 -8.69 5.62 17.92
C SER A 248 -9.81 5.51 18.96
N VAL A 249 -10.95 4.90 18.62
CA VAL A 249 -12.12 4.73 19.50
C VAL A 249 -11.77 3.86 20.70
N ILE A 250 -11.00 2.79 20.50
CA ILE A 250 -10.59 1.87 21.58
C ILE A 250 -9.41 2.44 22.40
N GLY A 251 -8.91 3.63 22.04
CA GLY A 251 -7.72 4.24 22.67
C GLY A 251 -6.44 3.41 22.46
N ALA A 252 -6.42 2.55 21.46
CA ALA A 252 -5.30 1.70 21.11
C ALA A 252 -4.36 2.39 20.11
N ARG A 253 -3.12 1.90 20.02
CA ARG A 253 -2.14 2.29 19.01
C ARG A 253 -1.67 1.04 18.27
N ARG A 254 -1.13 1.20 17.06
CA ARG A 254 -0.39 0.12 16.39
C ARG A 254 0.86 -0.19 17.23
N THR A 255 0.81 -1.29 17.97
CA THR A 255 1.91 -1.83 18.79
C THR A 255 2.65 -2.93 18.01
N PRO A 256 3.86 -3.35 18.42
CA PRO A 256 4.58 -4.44 17.77
C PRO A 256 3.76 -5.74 17.71
N ARG A 257 3.11 -6.14 18.81
CA ARG A 257 2.29 -7.37 18.85
C ARG A 257 1.07 -7.29 17.94
N TYR A 258 0.38 -6.14 17.93
CA TYR A 258 -0.74 -5.92 17.02
C TYR A 258 -0.28 -5.92 15.57
N ALA A 259 0.81 -5.21 15.25
CA ALA A 259 1.35 -5.14 13.89
C ALA A 259 1.77 -6.53 13.40
N PHE A 260 2.44 -7.33 14.24
CA PHE A 260 2.84 -8.69 13.89
C PHE A 260 1.65 -9.58 13.51
N ILE A 261 0.54 -9.53 14.27
CA ILE A 261 -0.65 -10.35 14.02
C ILE A 261 -1.50 -9.80 12.86
N CYS A 262 -1.72 -8.48 12.84
CA CYS A 262 -2.70 -7.86 11.96
C CYS A 262 -2.12 -7.53 10.58
N SER A 263 -0.83 -7.16 10.47
CA SER A 263 -0.24 -6.72 9.21
C SER A 263 -0.32 -7.77 8.09
N PRO A 264 -0.02 -9.08 8.29
CA PRO A 264 -0.12 -10.08 7.24
C PRO A 264 -1.50 -10.10 6.58
N SER A 265 -2.56 -10.19 7.38
CA SER A 265 -3.94 -10.14 6.91
C SER A 265 -4.33 -8.81 6.28
N PHE A 266 -3.82 -7.71 6.83
CA PHE A 266 -4.09 -6.37 6.33
C PHE A 266 -3.53 -6.19 4.91
N PHE A 267 -2.25 -6.51 4.74
CA PHE A 267 -1.57 -6.46 3.44
C PHE A 267 -2.14 -7.49 2.47
N ALA A 268 -2.60 -8.65 2.93
CA ALA A 268 -3.26 -9.64 2.07
C ALA A 268 -4.54 -9.07 1.45
N VAL A 269 -5.43 -8.46 2.24
CA VAL A 269 -6.66 -7.82 1.72
C VAL A 269 -6.32 -6.70 0.73
N ALA A 270 -5.35 -5.84 1.08
CA ALA A 270 -4.90 -4.79 0.17
C ALA A 270 -4.32 -5.37 -1.13
N CYS A 271 -3.48 -6.41 -1.04
CA CYS A 271 -2.87 -7.10 -2.18
C CYS A 271 -3.92 -7.72 -3.10
N VAL A 272 -5.00 -8.27 -2.54
CA VAL A 272 -6.10 -8.81 -3.35
C VAL A 272 -6.72 -7.73 -4.23
N HIS A 273 -7.08 -6.58 -3.66
CA HIS A 273 -7.84 -5.57 -4.39
C HIS A 273 -6.98 -4.63 -5.25
N TRP A 274 -5.76 -4.33 -4.80
CA TRP A 274 -4.82 -3.47 -5.53
C TRP A 274 -3.82 -4.23 -6.40
N GLY A 275 -3.71 -5.55 -6.25
CA GLY A 275 -2.74 -6.37 -6.98
C GLY A 275 -3.36 -7.55 -7.70
N VAL A 276 -3.77 -8.60 -6.97
CA VAL A 276 -4.24 -9.87 -7.55
C VAL A 276 -5.42 -9.67 -8.48
N ARG A 277 -6.42 -8.88 -8.07
CA ARG A 277 -7.62 -8.64 -8.86
C ARG A 277 -7.30 -7.91 -10.18
N PRO A 278 -6.56 -6.78 -10.19
CA PRO A 278 -6.05 -6.18 -11.43
C PRO A 278 -5.26 -7.15 -12.32
N LEU A 279 -4.34 -7.92 -11.74
CA LEU A 279 -3.49 -8.87 -12.47
C LEU A 279 -4.30 -10.01 -13.11
N HIS A 280 -5.32 -10.48 -12.41
CA HIS A 280 -6.21 -11.53 -12.92
C HIS A 280 -7.00 -11.04 -14.15
N GLN A 281 -7.32 -9.75 -14.23
CA GLN A 281 -8.04 -9.18 -15.37
C GLN A 281 -7.15 -8.93 -16.59
N SER A 282 -5.97 -8.38 -16.34
CA SER A 282 -4.94 -8.19 -17.34
C SER A 282 -3.59 -8.03 -16.63
N PRO A 283 -2.66 -8.98 -16.79
CA PRO A 283 -1.32 -8.87 -16.22
C PRO A 283 -0.49 -7.79 -16.94
N TYR A 284 -0.91 -7.37 -18.14
CA TYR A 284 -0.23 -6.41 -19.00
C TYR A 284 -0.89 -5.03 -18.95
N LEU A 285 -0.16 -3.99 -19.35
CA LEU A 285 -0.74 -2.67 -19.59
C LEU A 285 -1.60 -2.72 -20.86
N SER A 286 -2.81 -2.20 -20.78
CA SER A 286 -3.71 -1.90 -21.89
C SER A 286 -3.47 -0.50 -22.47
N VAL A 287 -2.87 0.41 -21.69
CA VAL A 287 -2.37 1.70 -22.19
C VAL A 287 -0.97 1.55 -22.77
N THR A 288 -0.59 2.47 -23.66
CA THR A 288 0.79 2.51 -24.18
C THR A 288 1.80 2.81 -23.07
N ALA A 289 3.05 2.39 -23.27
CA ALA A 289 4.15 2.66 -22.37
C ALA A 289 4.31 4.16 -22.06
N GLU A 290 4.20 5.02 -23.07
CA GLU A 290 4.31 6.47 -22.93
C GLU A 290 3.14 7.04 -22.14
N SER A 291 1.93 6.55 -22.40
CA SER A 291 0.72 6.96 -21.67
C SER A 291 0.84 6.59 -20.18
N PHE A 292 1.30 5.37 -19.89
CA PHE A 292 1.56 4.91 -18.53
C PHE A 292 2.57 5.82 -17.82
N LEU A 293 3.74 6.05 -18.43
CA LEU A 293 4.77 6.90 -17.84
C LEU A 293 4.32 8.37 -17.70
N GLY A 294 3.56 8.88 -18.66
CA GLY A 294 2.94 10.20 -18.59
C GLY A 294 2.00 10.32 -17.38
N LEU A 295 1.20 9.29 -17.09
CA LEU A 295 0.34 9.23 -15.92
C LEU A 295 1.13 9.10 -14.60
N VAL A 296 2.25 8.37 -14.59
CA VAL A 296 3.18 8.32 -13.44
C VAL A 296 3.73 9.73 -13.14
N LEU A 297 4.14 10.47 -14.17
CA LEU A 297 4.59 11.86 -14.03
C LEU A 297 3.45 12.80 -13.61
N LEU A 298 2.23 12.59 -14.11
CA LEU A 298 1.05 13.33 -13.66
C LEU A 298 0.80 13.11 -12.16
N GLY A 299 0.93 11.87 -11.67
CA GLY A 299 0.86 11.55 -10.24
C GLY A 299 1.89 12.35 -9.42
N ARG A 300 3.12 12.51 -9.93
CA ARG A 300 4.15 13.38 -9.32
C ARG A 300 3.72 14.85 -9.30
N VAL A 301 3.19 15.37 -10.41
CA VAL A 301 2.70 16.75 -10.49
C VAL A 301 1.56 16.99 -9.49
N LEU A 302 0.64 16.04 -9.36
CA LEU A 302 -0.46 16.11 -8.39
C LEU A 302 0.07 16.16 -6.95
N LEU A 303 1.06 15.34 -6.60
CA LEU A 303 1.72 15.41 -5.30
C LEU A 303 2.36 16.78 -5.07
N ASP A 304 3.15 17.28 -6.02
CA ASP A 304 3.83 18.56 -5.88
C ASP A 304 2.83 19.72 -5.77
N ALA A 305 1.71 19.65 -6.49
CA ALA A 305 0.61 20.60 -6.35
C ALA A 305 -0.01 20.55 -4.94
N HIS A 306 -0.25 19.35 -4.39
CA HIS A 306 -0.76 19.21 -3.02
C HIS A 306 0.22 19.80 -1.99
N LEU A 307 1.51 19.49 -2.12
CA LEU A 307 2.56 20.02 -1.25
C LEU A 307 2.68 21.54 -1.30
N ARG A 308 2.48 22.16 -2.47
CA ARG A 308 2.56 23.62 -2.63
C ARG A 308 1.29 24.36 -2.19
N THR A 309 0.16 23.67 -2.14
CA THR A 309 -1.15 24.27 -1.85
C THR A 309 -1.67 23.81 -0.48
N THR A 310 -2.45 22.75 -0.46
CA THR A 310 -3.17 22.25 0.72
C THR A 310 -2.25 21.77 1.84
N LEU A 311 -1.07 21.26 1.49
CA LEU A 311 -0.11 20.69 2.43
C LEU A 311 1.11 21.58 2.68
N ARG A 312 1.08 22.82 2.17
CA ARG A 312 2.12 23.83 2.41
C ARG A 312 2.40 24.07 3.90
N PRO A 313 1.41 24.07 4.81
CA PRO A 313 1.65 24.32 6.23
C PRO A 313 2.42 23.21 6.97
N PHE A 314 2.70 22.07 6.34
CA PHE A 314 3.37 20.93 6.97
C PHE A 314 4.86 20.88 6.60
N PRO A 315 5.76 21.51 7.38
CA PRO A 315 7.18 21.58 7.08
C PRO A 315 7.84 20.20 6.95
N GLU A 316 7.37 19.21 7.70
CA GLU A 316 7.86 17.82 7.63
C GLU A 316 7.61 17.17 6.26
N LEU A 317 6.52 17.54 5.59
CA LEU A 317 6.22 17.04 4.25
C LEU A 317 7.09 17.74 3.21
N GLN A 318 7.38 19.02 3.40
CA GLN A 318 8.35 19.76 2.56
C GLN A 318 9.76 19.19 2.72
N TRP A 319 10.17 18.88 3.97
CA TRP A 319 11.43 18.20 4.24
C TRP A 319 11.48 16.85 3.55
N SER A 320 10.41 16.04 3.63
CA SER A 320 10.35 14.74 2.97
C SER A 320 10.53 14.87 1.45
N ARG A 321 9.93 15.90 0.85
CA ARG A 321 10.02 16.16 -0.59
C ARG A 321 11.44 16.49 -1.05
N GLN A 322 12.22 17.15 -0.21
CA GLN A 322 13.61 17.52 -0.49
C GLN A 322 14.60 16.40 -0.17
N ASN A 323 14.36 15.61 0.88
CA ASN A 323 15.37 14.73 1.48
C ASN A 323 15.05 13.23 1.43
N ALA A 324 13.79 12.84 1.24
CA ALA A 324 13.36 11.44 1.26
C ALA A 324 12.83 10.98 -0.11
N LEU A 325 12.02 11.79 -0.78
CA LEU A 325 11.36 11.43 -2.04
C LEU A 325 12.33 11.46 -3.22
N ILE A 326 11.99 10.71 -4.27
CA ILE A 326 12.72 10.74 -5.53
C ILE A 326 12.52 12.12 -6.19
N SER A 327 13.60 12.78 -6.60
CA SER A 327 13.50 14.06 -7.29
C SER A 327 12.80 13.90 -8.64
N THR A 328 12.09 14.93 -9.11
CA THR A 328 11.38 14.89 -10.39
C THR A 328 12.33 14.61 -11.55
N SER A 329 13.55 15.16 -11.51
CA SER A 329 14.61 14.88 -12.48
C SER A 329 15.02 13.40 -12.49
N LYS A 330 15.20 12.77 -11.32
CA LYS A 330 15.53 11.35 -11.21
C LYS A 330 14.38 10.47 -11.68
N LEU A 331 13.14 10.83 -11.32
CA LEU A 331 11.96 10.10 -11.78
C LEU A 331 11.84 10.16 -13.31
N LEU A 332 12.04 11.34 -13.92
CA LEU A 332 12.04 11.50 -15.37
C LEU A 332 13.13 10.64 -16.03
N ALA A 333 14.36 10.67 -15.49
CA ALA A 333 15.45 9.83 -15.97
C ALA A 333 15.11 8.33 -15.86
N MET A 334 14.51 7.89 -14.75
CA MET A 334 14.04 6.50 -14.59
C MET A 334 12.97 6.14 -15.62
N CYS A 335 12.00 7.02 -15.87
CA CYS A 335 10.98 6.81 -16.91
C CYS A 335 11.61 6.66 -18.30
N LEU A 336 12.58 7.52 -18.65
CA LEU A 336 13.30 7.44 -19.92
C LEU A 336 14.10 6.14 -20.04
N VAL A 337 14.84 5.75 -19.00
CA VAL A 337 15.59 4.48 -18.99
C VAL A 337 14.66 3.29 -19.14
N VAL A 338 13.56 3.26 -18.40
CA VAL A 338 12.59 2.15 -18.47
C VAL A 338 11.93 2.08 -19.86
N LEU A 339 11.60 3.23 -20.46
CA LEU A 339 11.07 3.28 -21.83
C LEU A 339 12.09 2.76 -22.86
N LEU A 340 13.36 3.14 -22.74
CA LEU A 340 14.43 2.65 -23.60
C LEU A 340 14.62 1.13 -23.45
N LEU A 341 14.61 0.62 -22.22
CA LEU A 341 14.70 -0.82 -21.96
C LEU A 341 13.52 -1.58 -22.56
N ASP A 342 12.31 -1.02 -22.48
CA ASP A 342 11.12 -1.58 -23.10
C ASP A 342 11.28 -1.66 -24.63
N ASN A 343 11.75 -0.56 -25.26
CA ASN A 343 11.99 -0.47 -26.70
C ASN A 343 13.08 -1.42 -27.22
N ILE A 344 14.08 -1.75 -26.39
CA ILE A 344 15.16 -2.71 -26.74
C ILE A 344 14.70 -4.17 -26.51
N GLY A 345 13.51 -4.38 -25.95
CA GLY A 345 12.89 -5.70 -25.83
C GLY A 345 12.94 -6.33 -24.43
N PHE A 346 13.41 -5.62 -23.40
CA PHE A 346 13.37 -6.13 -22.01
C PHE A 346 11.95 -6.19 -21.43
N LYS A 347 10.97 -5.49 -22.06
CA LYS A 347 9.54 -5.55 -21.73
C LYS A 347 9.22 -5.23 -20.27
N VAL A 348 10.00 -4.33 -19.67
CA VAL A 348 9.87 -3.94 -18.26
C VAL A 348 8.51 -3.32 -17.98
N LEU A 349 7.98 -2.50 -18.91
CA LEU A 349 6.67 -1.87 -18.76
C LEU A 349 5.55 -2.86 -19.02
N THR A 350 5.75 -3.80 -19.95
CA THR A 350 4.80 -4.90 -20.19
C THR A 350 4.51 -5.68 -18.89
N PHE A 351 5.53 -5.96 -18.08
CA PHE A 351 5.41 -6.73 -16.83
C PHE A 351 5.42 -5.85 -15.56
N ILE A 352 5.18 -4.55 -15.66
CA ILE A 352 5.33 -3.65 -14.51
C ILE A 352 4.33 -3.97 -13.38
N LYS A 353 3.10 -4.39 -13.71
CA LYS A 353 2.07 -4.70 -12.70
C LYS A 353 2.49 -5.84 -11.76
N PRO A 354 2.85 -7.05 -12.25
CA PRO A 354 3.21 -8.15 -11.36
C PRO A 354 4.48 -7.83 -10.55
N ILE A 355 5.46 -7.16 -11.16
CA ILE A 355 6.68 -6.70 -10.47
C ILE A 355 6.31 -5.73 -9.34
N ALA A 356 5.50 -4.71 -9.64
CA ALA A 356 5.10 -3.71 -8.67
C ALA A 356 4.31 -4.30 -7.51
N VAL A 357 3.38 -5.23 -7.77
CA VAL A 357 2.62 -5.91 -6.71
C VAL A 357 3.57 -6.67 -5.78
N LEU A 358 4.51 -7.44 -6.34
CA LEU A 358 5.49 -8.18 -5.53
C LEU A 358 6.37 -7.23 -4.70
N VAL A 359 6.89 -6.17 -5.32
CA VAL A 359 7.79 -5.20 -4.67
C VAL A 359 7.04 -4.40 -3.60
N PHE A 360 5.89 -3.83 -3.92
CA PHE A 360 5.16 -2.95 -2.99
C PHE A 360 4.60 -3.69 -1.78
N PHE A 361 3.98 -4.86 -1.99
CA PHE A 361 3.44 -5.63 -0.87
C PHE A 361 4.54 -6.39 -0.10
N GLY A 362 5.60 -6.83 -0.79
CA GLY A 362 6.77 -7.41 -0.16
C GLY A 362 7.51 -6.42 0.73
N LEU A 363 7.87 -5.25 0.21
CA LEU A 363 8.56 -4.20 0.97
C LEU A 363 7.68 -3.61 2.08
N GLY A 364 6.40 -3.33 1.78
CA GLY A 364 5.46 -2.81 2.75
C GLY A 364 5.26 -3.76 3.94
N GLY A 365 5.05 -5.05 3.65
CA GLY A 365 4.95 -6.09 4.67
C GLY A 365 6.24 -6.26 5.47
N ALA A 366 7.38 -6.36 4.79
CA ALA A 366 8.68 -6.55 5.43
C ALA A 366 9.07 -5.38 6.34
N ALA A 367 8.76 -4.13 5.98
CA ALA A 367 9.08 -2.99 6.83
C ALA A 367 8.30 -2.98 8.15
N TYR A 368 6.98 -3.20 8.10
CA TYR A 368 6.12 -3.21 9.29
C TYR A 368 6.34 -4.45 10.15
N MET A 369 6.37 -5.63 9.54
CA MET A 369 6.63 -6.88 10.26
C MET A 369 8.08 -6.97 10.75
N GLY A 370 9.04 -6.45 9.98
CA GLY A 370 10.44 -6.31 10.35
C GLY A 370 10.58 -5.59 11.68
N ALA A 371 10.07 -4.36 11.76
CA ALA A 371 10.17 -3.57 12.99
C ALA A 371 9.42 -4.21 14.16
N ALA A 372 8.25 -4.80 13.91
CA ALA A 372 7.50 -5.51 14.95
C ALA A 372 8.27 -6.72 15.50
N ALA A 373 8.77 -7.58 14.63
CA ALA A 373 9.54 -8.77 14.99
C ALA A 373 10.85 -8.41 15.68
N TYR A 374 11.53 -7.36 15.23
CA TYR A 374 12.76 -6.88 15.87
C TYR A 374 12.49 -6.50 17.33
N HIS A 375 11.43 -5.71 17.58
CA HIS A 375 11.06 -5.34 18.95
C HIS A 375 10.73 -6.54 19.81
N ILE A 376 9.90 -7.46 19.29
CA ILE A 376 9.50 -8.67 20.01
C ILE A 376 10.73 -9.52 20.34
N ALA A 377 11.62 -9.73 19.37
CA ALA A 377 12.80 -10.56 19.54
C ALA A 377 13.85 -9.95 20.48
N ALA A 378 14.05 -8.63 20.44
CA ALA A 378 14.94 -7.93 21.34
C ALA A 378 14.50 -8.08 22.81
N ASN A 379 13.18 -8.11 23.07
CA ASN A 379 12.62 -8.12 24.42
C ASN A 379 12.24 -9.50 24.98
N VAL A 380 12.04 -10.53 24.13
CA VAL A 380 11.60 -11.87 24.57
C VAL A 380 12.65 -12.57 25.46
N LEU A 381 13.93 -12.27 25.31
CA LEU A 381 15.00 -12.89 26.10
C LEU A 381 15.50 -12.05 27.29
N LEU A 382 14.94 -10.86 27.50
CA LEU A 382 15.15 -10.08 28.73
C LEU A 382 14.17 -10.48 29.85
N ALA A 383 13.15 -11.28 29.53
CA ALA A 383 12.08 -11.68 30.43
C ALA A 383 12.29 -12.93 31.34
N PRO A 384 13.39 -13.72 31.33
CA PRO A 384 13.44 -14.87 32.24
C PRO A 384 13.82 -14.56 33.70
N CYS A 385 14.15 -13.32 34.10
CA CYS A 385 14.69 -13.08 35.46
C CYS A 385 14.07 -11.96 36.31
N VAL A 386 12.98 -11.29 35.91
CA VAL A 386 12.42 -10.17 36.71
C VAL A 386 10.97 -10.38 37.16
N TYR A 387 10.42 -11.59 37.00
CA TYR A 387 9.09 -11.94 37.53
C TYR A 387 9.12 -12.75 38.84
N ILE A 388 10.21 -12.65 39.61
CA ILE A 388 10.24 -13.09 41.01
C ILE A 388 10.72 -11.90 41.85
N GLY A 389 9.78 -11.25 42.54
CA GLY A 389 10.08 -10.51 43.76
C GLY A 389 10.22 -8.99 43.68
N ILE A 390 9.19 -8.26 43.23
CA ILE A 390 8.83 -6.97 43.86
C ILE A 390 7.30 -6.88 43.95
N ARG A 391 6.72 -7.64 44.87
CA ARG A 391 5.44 -7.31 45.49
C ARG A 391 5.78 -6.57 46.78
N GLY A 392 6.24 -5.32 46.62
CA GLY A 392 6.62 -4.43 47.71
C GLY A 392 5.57 -3.35 47.90
N ASN A 393 4.76 -3.51 48.94
CA ASN A 393 4.04 -2.48 49.70
C ASN A 393 3.40 -1.32 48.93
N HIS A 394 2.08 -1.42 48.73
CA HIS A 394 1.21 -0.27 48.87
C HIS A 394 1.19 0.14 50.35
N PRO A 395 1.53 1.38 50.73
CA PRO A 395 0.93 1.99 51.90
C PRO A 395 -0.43 2.55 51.50
N ALA A 396 -1.45 2.09 52.21
CA ALA A 396 -2.68 2.83 52.40
C ALA A 396 -2.37 4.14 53.17
N ASP A 397 -3.31 5.09 53.06
CA ASP A 397 -3.50 6.26 53.92
C ASP A 397 -2.52 7.44 53.76
N ARG A 398 -2.93 8.45 52.96
CA ARG A 398 -3.37 9.78 53.43
C ARG A 398 -3.89 10.65 52.28
#